data_AF-A0A2R6LFP1-F1
#
_entry.id   AF-A0A2R6LFP1-F1
#
_cell.length_a   1.000
_cell.length_b   1.000
_cell.length_c   1.000
_cell.angle_alpha   90.00
_cell.angle_beta   90.00
_cell.angle_gamma   90.00
#
_symmetry.space_group_name_H-M   'P 1'
#
loop_
_entity.id
_entity.type
_entity.pdbx_description
1 polymer ?
#
loop_
_entity_poly.entity_id
_entity_poly.type
_entity_poly.pdbx_seq_one_letter_code
_entity_poly.pdbx_strand_id
1 'polypeptide(L)'
;MSTHDELGAEEVHLPAKRTDGDTVAERLTDNAYHNILPARYLKKDSQGRPVEQQEDLFERVAKNIALAEAVYGADEPVTVEPEQVKPDHPRRGELAGEAFGVHSDRYDAPEALPEELDEARDHLATTETDLTEGNVSKFAYDAVVPALDDELREHVESVYAEFRETMENLDFTPNCRGSRSR
;
A
#
# COMPACT_ATOMS: atom_id res chain seq x y z
N MET A 1 37.08 34.48 -29.29
CA MET A 1 37.34 33.20 -28.61
C MET A 1 36.49 33.20 -27.36
N SER A 2 35.42 32.42 -27.35
CA SER A 2 34.49 32.34 -26.21
C SER A 2 35.10 31.46 -25.12
N THR A 3 35.35 32.06 -23.97
CA THR A 3 35.74 31.39 -22.73
C THR A 3 34.56 30.54 -22.25
N HIS A 4 34.62 29.22 -22.49
CA HIS A 4 33.77 28.29 -21.75
C HIS A 4 34.32 28.22 -20.34
N ASP A 5 33.49 28.64 -19.40
CA ASP A 5 33.72 28.52 -17.96
C ASP A 5 33.75 27.03 -17.63
N GLU A 6 34.94 26.47 -17.43
CA GLU A 6 35.15 25.11 -16.96
C GLU A 6 34.72 25.05 -15.49
N LEU A 7 33.42 24.86 -15.26
CA LEU A 7 32.88 24.46 -13.97
C LEU A 7 33.48 23.10 -13.61
N GLY A 8 34.56 23.13 -12.82
CA GLY A 8 35.19 21.94 -12.26
C GLY A 8 34.15 21.11 -11.53
N ALA A 9 34.07 19.82 -11.87
CA ALA A 9 33.21 18.88 -11.16
C ALA A 9 33.66 18.79 -9.70
N GLU A 10 32.99 19.54 -8.82
CA GLU A 10 33.07 19.32 -7.39
C GLU A 10 32.77 17.84 -7.11
N GLU A 11 33.62 17.23 -6.28
CA GLU A 11 33.55 15.82 -5.93
C GLU A 11 32.17 15.48 -5.36
N VAL A 12 31.30 14.90 -6.19
CA VAL A 12 29.93 14.55 -5.81
C VAL A 12 29.99 13.37 -4.83
N HIS A 13 29.93 13.67 -3.53
CA HIS A 13 29.77 12.66 -2.50
C HIS A 13 28.33 12.17 -2.45
N LEU A 14 28.06 11.07 -3.15
CA LEU A 14 26.79 10.36 -3.02
C LEU A 14 26.73 9.72 -1.62
N PRO A 15 25.65 9.92 -0.84
CA PRO A 15 25.46 9.22 0.41
C PRO A 15 25.42 7.70 0.19
N ALA A 16 25.95 6.95 1.16
CA ALA A 16 25.87 5.50 1.16
C ALA A 16 24.53 5.06 1.78
N LYS A 17 23.99 3.91 1.33
CA LYS A 17 22.88 3.25 2.01
C LYS A 17 23.32 2.93 3.44
N ARG A 18 22.52 3.29 4.44
CA ARG A 18 22.74 2.93 5.84
C ARG A 18 21.70 1.90 6.21
N THR A 19 22.12 0.68 6.51
CA THR A 19 21.24 -0.38 7.03
C THR A 19 21.29 -0.47 8.56
N ASP A 20 22.32 0.13 9.13
CA ASP A 20 22.78 -0.04 10.52
C ASP A 20 22.24 1.03 11.49
N GLY A 21 21.29 1.87 11.04
CA GLY A 21 20.52 2.74 11.94
C GLY A 21 19.49 1.95 12.75
N ASP A 22 19.01 2.51 13.86
CA ASP A 22 17.97 1.88 14.69
C ASP A 22 16.56 2.22 14.16
N THR A 23 16.43 3.32 13.42
CA THR A 23 15.16 3.81 12.86
C THR A 23 15.21 3.98 11.34
N VAL A 24 14.03 4.01 10.70
CA VAL A 24 13.88 4.33 9.27
C VAL A 24 14.54 5.67 8.93
N ALA A 25 14.36 6.69 9.78
CA ALA A 25 14.93 8.01 9.59
C ALA A 25 16.47 7.99 9.57
N GLU A 26 17.11 7.14 10.37
CA GLU A 26 18.57 7.01 10.40
C GLU A 26 19.12 6.18 9.23
N ARG A 27 18.30 5.25 8.70
CA ARG A 27 18.66 4.39 7.57
C ARG A 27 18.47 5.08 6.23
N LEU A 28 17.42 5.88 6.09
CA LEU A 28 17.18 6.69 4.90
C LEU A 28 18.05 7.95 4.91
N THR A 29 18.39 8.43 3.71
CA THR A 29 19.02 9.75 3.57
C THR A 29 18.01 10.85 3.92
N ASP A 30 18.46 11.96 4.51
CA ASP A 30 17.61 13.13 4.83
C ASP A 30 16.73 13.57 3.66
N ASN A 31 17.29 13.60 2.44
CA ASN A 31 16.54 13.97 1.25
C ASN A 31 15.42 12.97 0.90
N ALA A 32 15.67 11.68 1.09
CA ALA A 32 14.63 10.67 0.89
C ALA A 32 13.52 10.82 1.93
N TYR A 33 13.90 10.89 3.20
CA TYR A 33 12.97 10.94 4.33
C TYR A 33 12.13 12.23 4.31
N HIS A 34 12.75 13.40 4.17
CA HIS A 34 12.06 14.69 4.31
C HIS A 34 11.49 15.25 3.00
N ASN A 35 12.03 14.88 1.82
CA ASN A 35 11.64 15.52 0.57
C ASN A 35 10.99 14.55 -0.42
N ILE A 36 11.65 13.44 -0.78
CA ILE A 36 11.17 12.56 -1.85
C ILE A 36 9.92 11.79 -1.42
N LEU A 37 9.95 11.14 -0.25
CA LEU A 37 8.81 10.35 0.23
C LEU A 37 7.56 11.24 0.36
N PRO A 38 7.58 12.38 1.09
CA PRO A 38 6.39 13.23 1.23
C PRO A 38 5.89 13.81 -0.10
N ALA A 39 6.78 14.10 -1.05
CA ALA A 39 6.39 14.69 -2.31
C ALA A 39 5.70 13.69 -3.25
N ARG A 40 6.12 12.42 -3.27
CA ARG A 40 5.75 11.47 -4.34
C ARG A 40 5.05 10.20 -3.89
N TYR A 41 5.31 9.73 -2.67
CA TYR A 41 4.88 8.40 -2.23
C TYR A 41 3.86 8.43 -1.11
N LEU A 42 3.92 9.47 -0.25
CA LEU A 42 2.98 9.56 0.85
C LEU A 42 1.55 9.82 0.35
N LYS A 43 0.57 9.08 0.88
CA LYS A 43 -0.87 9.35 0.70
C LYS A 43 -1.16 10.80 1.06
N LYS A 44 -1.99 11.44 0.25
CA LYS A 44 -2.39 12.84 0.41
C LYS A 44 -3.89 12.98 0.51
N ASP A 45 -4.33 14.02 1.20
CA ASP A 45 -5.72 14.46 1.19
C ASP A 45 -6.08 15.17 -0.13
N SER A 46 -7.35 15.58 -0.25
CA SER A 46 -7.85 16.34 -1.40
C SER A 46 -7.17 17.71 -1.60
N GLN A 47 -6.44 18.21 -0.60
CA GLN A 47 -5.67 19.46 -0.66
C GLN A 47 -4.19 19.20 -0.99
N GLY A 48 -3.80 17.95 -1.27
CA GLY A 48 -2.44 17.56 -1.60
C GLY A 48 -1.49 17.52 -0.41
N ARG A 49 -2.00 17.57 0.83
CA ARG A 49 -1.20 17.50 2.06
C ARG A 49 -0.98 16.03 2.43
N PRO A 50 0.25 15.60 2.76
CA PRO A 50 0.49 14.26 3.27
C PRO A 50 -0.36 13.97 4.51
N VAL A 51 -1.02 12.82 4.53
CA VAL A 51 -1.83 12.33 5.66
C VAL A 51 -1.25 11.07 6.29
N GLU A 52 -0.06 10.66 5.85
CA GLU A 52 0.68 9.52 6.38
C GLU A 52 2.14 9.97 6.63
N GLN A 53 2.81 9.28 7.55
CA GLN A 53 4.24 9.37 7.82
C GLN A 53 5.02 8.34 6.97
N GLN A 54 6.34 8.41 7.02
CA GLN A 54 7.25 7.55 6.24
C GLN A 54 7.12 6.09 6.67
N GLU A 55 6.95 5.85 7.97
CA GLU A 55 6.76 4.53 8.56
C GLU A 55 5.39 3.95 8.15
N ASP A 56 4.34 4.78 8.17
CA ASP A 56 2.98 4.40 7.75
C ASP A 56 2.91 3.91 6.29
N LEU A 57 3.78 4.43 5.41
CA LEU A 57 3.90 3.94 4.04
C LEU A 57 4.30 2.46 4.00
N PHE A 58 5.28 2.05 4.82
CA PHE A 58 5.74 0.66 4.86
C PHE A 58 4.67 -0.24 5.45
N GLU A 59 3.99 0.21 6.51
CA GLU A 59 2.85 -0.50 7.07
C GLU A 59 1.75 -0.70 6.02
N ARG A 60 1.39 0.36 5.29
CA ARG A 60 0.38 0.29 4.23
C ARG A 60 0.77 -0.69 3.14
N VAL A 61 2.01 -0.68 2.69
CA VAL A 61 2.49 -1.62 1.65
C VAL A 61 2.47 -3.05 2.19
N ALA A 62 3.00 -3.29 3.40
CA ALA A 62 3.02 -4.61 4.03
C ALA A 62 1.60 -5.17 4.20
N LYS A 63 0.64 -4.35 4.65
CA LYS A 63 -0.78 -4.74 4.77
C LYS A 63 -1.38 -5.19 3.44
N ASN A 64 -1.10 -4.47 2.34
CA ASN A 64 -1.65 -4.85 1.03
C ASN A 64 -1.01 -6.15 0.49
N ILE A 65 0.29 -6.38 0.76
CA ILE A 65 0.98 -7.62 0.37
C ILE A 65 0.44 -8.78 1.19
N ALA A 66 0.43 -8.65 2.52
CA ALA A 66 0.02 -9.71 3.43
C ALA A 66 -1.45 -10.11 3.24
N LEU A 67 -2.35 -9.16 2.97
CA LEU A 67 -3.75 -9.49 2.71
C LEU A 67 -3.93 -10.39 1.48
N ALA A 68 -3.03 -10.32 0.48
CA ALA A 68 -3.08 -11.21 -0.67
C ALA A 68 -2.82 -12.67 -0.29
N GLU A 69 -2.06 -12.94 0.78
CA GLU A 69 -1.85 -14.30 1.28
C GLU A 69 -3.13 -14.94 1.82
N ALA A 70 -4.12 -14.15 2.25
CA ALA A 70 -5.42 -14.68 2.64
C ALA A 70 -6.15 -15.38 1.47
N VAL A 71 -5.82 -15.05 0.22
CA VAL A 71 -6.39 -15.70 -0.98
C VAL A 71 -5.72 -17.06 -1.25
N TYR A 72 -4.44 -17.20 -0.95
CA TYR A 72 -3.65 -18.39 -1.30
C TYR A 72 -3.42 -19.36 -0.14
N GLY A 73 -3.42 -18.86 1.09
CA GLY A 73 -3.20 -19.65 2.30
C GLY A 73 -4.45 -20.29 2.86
N ALA A 74 -5.63 -19.94 2.35
CA ALA A 74 -6.90 -20.46 2.84
C ALA A 74 -7.22 -21.84 2.23
N ASP A 75 -7.67 -22.78 3.07
CA ASP A 75 -8.17 -24.09 2.61
C ASP A 75 -9.54 -23.98 1.90
N GLU A 76 -10.33 -22.97 2.28
CA GLU A 76 -11.63 -22.64 1.71
C GLU A 76 -11.68 -21.15 1.32
N PRO A 77 -12.51 -20.73 0.34
CA PRO A 77 -12.63 -19.32 -0.03
C PRO A 77 -12.98 -18.43 1.16
N VAL A 78 -12.21 -17.35 1.33
CA VAL A 78 -12.50 -16.34 2.35
C VAL A 78 -13.67 -15.47 1.88
N THR A 79 -14.78 -15.48 2.62
CA THR A 79 -15.91 -14.59 2.35
C THR A 79 -15.65 -13.20 2.91
N VAL A 80 -16.00 -12.16 2.14
CA VAL A 80 -15.89 -10.75 2.54
C VAL A 80 -17.19 -9.98 2.31
N GLU A 81 -17.36 -8.91 3.09
CA GLU A 81 -18.55 -8.05 3.16
C GLU A 81 -18.22 -6.57 2.82
N PRO A 82 -19.21 -5.77 2.39
CA PRO A 82 -19.01 -4.37 2.00
C PRO A 82 -18.33 -3.50 3.07
N GLU A 83 -18.59 -3.78 4.35
CA GLU A 83 -18.01 -3.08 5.51
C GLU A 83 -16.49 -3.20 5.54
N GLN A 84 -15.93 -4.26 4.95
CA GLN A 84 -14.50 -4.53 4.90
C GLN A 84 -13.79 -3.80 3.74
N VAL A 85 -14.53 -3.15 2.84
CA VAL A 85 -13.96 -2.28 1.80
C VAL A 85 -13.25 -1.10 2.46
N LYS A 86 -12.10 -0.71 1.91
CA LYS A 86 -11.20 0.34 2.45
C LYS A 86 -11.95 1.58 2.98
N PRO A 87 -11.97 1.82 4.30
CA PRO A 87 -12.83 2.83 4.90
C PRO A 87 -12.46 4.26 4.52
N ASP A 88 -11.16 4.56 4.37
CA ASP A 88 -10.66 5.89 4.01
C ASP A 88 -10.43 6.08 2.50
N HIS A 89 -11.19 5.36 1.67
CA HIS A 89 -11.11 5.49 0.22
C HIS A 89 -12.14 6.52 -0.28
N PRO A 90 -11.73 7.55 -1.05
CA PRO A 90 -12.64 8.61 -1.50
C PRO A 90 -13.74 8.13 -2.44
N ARG A 91 -13.56 6.94 -3.05
CA ARG A 91 -14.53 6.32 -3.96
C ARG A 91 -14.97 4.97 -3.40
N ARG A 92 -15.35 4.93 -2.12
CA ARG A 92 -15.59 3.67 -1.40
C ARG A 92 -16.77 2.90 -1.99
N GLY A 93 -17.84 3.58 -2.37
CA GLY A 93 -18.98 2.97 -3.04
C GLY A 93 -18.65 2.38 -4.42
N GLU A 94 -17.83 3.08 -5.24
CA GLU A 94 -17.32 2.52 -6.51
C GLU A 94 -16.54 1.22 -6.27
N LEU A 95 -15.62 1.20 -5.30
CA LEU A 95 -14.86 -0.01 -4.94
C LEU A 95 -15.77 -1.16 -4.49
N ALA A 96 -16.81 -0.85 -3.72
CA ALA A 96 -17.80 -1.85 -3.33
C ALA A 96 -18.55 -2.38 -4.57
N GLY A 97 -18.99 -1.50 -5.49
CA GLY A 97 -19.61 -1.90 -6.75
C GLY A 97 -18.70 -2.77 -7.63
N GLU A 98 -17.39 -2.49 -7.67
CA GLU A 98 -16.43 -3.31 -8.40
C GLU A 98 -16.20 -4.70 -7.75
N ALA A 99 -16.37 -4.82 -6.43
CA ALA A 99 -16.16 -6.07 -5.69
C ALA A 99 -17.40 -6.96 -5.62
N PHE A 100 -18.56 -6.34 -5.35
CA PHE A 100 -19.85 -7.01 -5.12
C PHE A 100 -20.78 -6.95 -6.33
N GLY A 101 -20.35 -6.28 -7.41
CA GLY A 101 -21.18 -6.00 -8.57
C GLY A 101 -22.23 -4.93 -8.29
N VAL A 102 -22.89 -4.46 -9.36
CA VAL A 102 -24.02 -3.53 -9.28
C VAL A 102 -25.25 -4.11 -9.94
N HIS A 103 -26.42 -3.72 -9.44
CA HIS A 103 -27.70 -4.04 -10.09
C HIS A 103 -27.78 -3.39 -11.48
N SER A 104 -27.53 -4.19 -12.52
CA SER A 104 -27.45 -3.74 -13.92
C SER A 104 -28.78 -3.21 -14.49
N ASP A 105 -29.89 -3.44 -13.79
CA ASP A 105 -31.20 -2.85 -14.09
C ASP A 105 -31.33 -1.39 -13.60
N ARG A 106 -30.45 -0.93 -12.70
CA ARG A 106 -30.43 0.46 -12.18
C ARG A 106 -29.17 1.23 -12.49
N TYR A 107 -28.02 0.56 -12.57
CA TYR A 107 -26.72 1.18 -12.72
C TYR A 107 -25.98 0.60 -13.91
N ASP A 108 -25.50 1.48 -14.78
CA ASP A 108 -24.75 1.07 -15.97
C ASP A 108 -23.31 0.65 -15.63
N ALA A 109 -22.74 1.17 -14.54
CA ALA A 109 -21.37 0.88 -14.11
C ALA A 109 -21.12 1.22 -12.61
N PRO A 110 -20.09 0.65 -11.96
CA PRO A 110 -19.75 0.93 -10.56
C PRO A 110 -19.46 2.40 -10.25
N GLU A 111 -18.94 3.18 -11.21
CA GLU A 111 -18.59 4.59 -11.04
C GLU A 111 -19.84 5.50 -10.89
N ALA A 112 -21.03 4.98 -11.19
CA ALA A 112 -22.29 5.70 -11.00
C ALA A 112 -22.83 5.57 -9.56
N LEU A 113 -22.19 4.77 -8.70
CA LEU A 113 -22.58 4.64 -7.30
C LEU A 113 -22.21 5.89 -6.48
N PRO A 114 -22.99 6.19 -5.42
CA PRO A 114 -22.58 7.16 -4.42
C PRO A 114 -21.18 6.86 -3.86
N GLU A 115 -20.41 7.91 -3.52
CA GLU A 115 -19.05 7.73 -2.97
C GLU A 115 -19.07 7.04 -1.60
N GLU A 116 -20.10 7.32 -0.79
CA GLU A 116 -20.30 6.79 0.55
C GLU A 116 -20.84 5.36 0.52
N LEU A 117 -20.27 4.48 1.34
CA LEU A 117 -20.64 3.07 1.38
C LEU A 117 -22.10 2.87 1.83
N ASP A 118 -22.55 3.63 2.82
CA ASP A 118 -23.90 3.46 3.37
C ASP A 118 -25.01 3.73 2.34
N GLU A 119 -24.75 4.64 1.39
CA GLU A 119 -25.65 4.92 0.28
C GLU A 119 -25.48 3.91 -0.85
N ALA A 120 -24.23 3.50 -1.14
CA ALA A 120 -23.94 2.54 -2.20
C ALA A 120 -24.42 1.11 -1.89
N ARG A 121 -24.52 0.72 -0.61
CA ARG A 121 -24.85 -0.65 -0.17
C ARG A 121 -26.16 -1.17 -0.76
N ASP A 122 -27.19 -0.33 -0.84
CA ASP A 122 -28.51 -0.69 -1.37
C ASP A 122 -28.52 -0.89 -2.90
N HIS A 123 -27.36 -0.71 -3.55
CA HIS A 123 -27.18 -0.80 -4.99
C HIS A 123 -26.23 -1.92 -5.42
N LEU A 124 -25.59 -2.61 -4.46
CA LEU A 124 -24.71 -3.74 -4.71
C LEU A 124 -25.50 -4.97 -5.13
N ALA A 125 -24.95 -5.76 -6.05
CA ALA A 125 -25.62 -6.96 -6.55
C ALA A 125 -25.63 -8.11 -5.54
N THR A 126 -24.63 -8.17 -4.66
CA THR A 126 -24.52 -9.16 -3.57
C THR A 126 -24.13 -8.48 -2.26
N THR A 127 -24.46 -9.12 -1.13
CA THR A 127 -24.08 -8.66 0.22
C THR A 127 -22.78 -9.29 0.72
N GLU A 128 -22.31 -10.32 0.04
CA GLU A 128 -21.07 -11.05 0.33
C GLU A 128 -20.45 -11.52 -0.99
N THR A 129 -19.14 -11.75 -0.99
CA THR A 129 -18.40 -12.31 -2.14
C THR A 129 -17.13 -13.01 -1.66
N ASP A 130 -16.55 -13.85 -2.50
CA ASP A 130 -15.26 -14.46 -2.21
C ASP A 130 -14.12 -13.46 -2.42
N LEU A 131 -13.15 -13.48 -1.51
CA LEU A 131 -11.89 -12.77 -1.67
C LEU A 131 -11.05 -13.47 -2.74
N THR A 132 -10.61 -12.70 -3.73
CA THR A 132 -9.88 -13.18 -4.89
C THR A 132 -8.71 -12.26 -5.21
N GLU A 133 -7.77 -12.74 -6.02
CA GLU A 133 -6.67 -11.91 -6.54
C GLU A 133 -7.16 -10.61 -7.22
N GLY A 134 -8.34 -10.65 -7.85
CA GLY A 134 -8.91 -9.51 -8.58
C GLY A 134 -9.59 -8.46 -7.71
N ASN A 135 -10.01 -8.81 -6.49
CA ASN A 135 -10.72 -7.88 -5.60
C ASN A 135 -9.99 -7.57 -4.29
N VAL A 136 -8.97 -8.35 -3.90
CA VAL A 136 -8.27 -8.20 -2.62
C VAL A 136 -7.74 -6.78 -2.38
N SER A 137 -7.31 -6.09 -3.43
CA SER A 137 -6.82 -4.71 -3.35
C SER A 137 -7.87 -3.68 -2.94
N LYS A 138 -9.17 -4.04 -2.93
CA LYS A 138 -10.29 -3.17 -2.57
C LYS A 138 -10.62 -3.21 -1.08
N PHE A 139 -10.17 -4.26 -0.39
CA PHE A 139 -10.48 -4.51 1.02
C PHE A 139 -9.39 -3.98 1.95
N ALA A 140 -9.76 -3.69 3.20
CA ALA A 140 -8.84 -3.27 4.23
C ALA A 140 -8.33 -4.47 5.03
N TYR A 141 -7.00 -4.57 5.16
CA TYR A 141 -6.34 -5.56 6.01
C TYR A 141 -6.95 -5.58 7.42
N ASP A 142 -7.06 -4.40 8.06
CA ASP A 142 -7.54 -4.28 9.43
C ASP A 142 -9.03 -4.65 9.61
N ALA A 143 -9.78 -4.78 8.51
CA ALA A 143 -11.18 -5.21 8.52
C ALA A 143 -11.36 -6.69 8.14
N VAL A 144 -10.49 -7.23 7.28
CA VAL A 144 -10.56 -8.63 6.83
C VAL A 144 -9.85 -9.57 7.79
N VAL A 145 -8.60 -9.26 8.16
CA VAL A 145 -7.72 -10.18 8.91
C VAL A 145 -8.30 -10.60 10.27
N PRO A 146 -8.93 -9.71 11.07
CA PRO A 146 -9.54 -10.12 12.33
C PRO A 146 -10.70 -11.11 12.18
N ALA A 147 -11.32 -11.21 11.00
CA ALA A 147 -12.44 -12.11 10.71
C ALA A 147 -12.01 -13.48 10.17
N LEU A 148 -10.72 -13.66 9.83
CA LEU A 148 -10.17 -14.93 9.35
C LEU A 148 -10.13 -15.98 10.47
N ASP A 149 -10.00 -17.26 10.11
CA ASP A 149 -9.66 -18.31 11.07
C ASP A 149 -8.27 -18.06 11.69
N ASP A 150 -8.03 -18.66 12.86
CA ASP A 150 -6.83 -18.35 13.64
C ASP A 150 -5.53 -18.74 12.92
N GLU A 151 -5.50 -19.87 12.19
CA GLU A 151 -4.29 -20.34 11.50
C GLU A 151 -3.95 -19.43 10.31
N LEU A 152 -4.93 -19.11 9.48
CA LEU A 152 -4.75 -18.19 8.35
C LEU A 152 -4.41 -16.77 8.83
N ARG A 153 -5.06 -16.30 9.92
CA ARG A 153 -4.78 -14.99 10.51
C ARG A 153 -3.33 -14.89 10.97
N GLU A 154 -2.85 -15.88 11.72
CA GLU A 154 -1.46 -15.95 12.18
C GLU A 154 -0.48 -15.95 11.00
N HIS A 155 -0.78 -16.69 9.92
CA HIS A 155 0.04 -16.69 8.72
C HIS A 155 0.13 -15.31 8.07
N VAL A 156 -1.02 -14.67 7.85
CA VAL A 156 -1.10 -13.33 7.24
C VAL A 156 -0.41 -12.27 8.11
N GLU A 157 -0.58 -12.32 9.44
CA GLU A 157 0.11 -11.44 10.38
C GLU A 157 1.63 -11.65 10.39
N SER A 158 2.09 -12.90 10.27
CA SER A 158 3.51 -13.22 10.13
C SER A 158 4.10 -12.61 8.85
N VAL A 159 3.41 -12.75 7.71
CA VAL A 159 3.85 -12.16 6.44
C VAL A 159 3.87 -10.63 6.53
N TYR A 160 2.85 -10.02 7.15
CA TYR A 160 2.84 -8.58 7.41
C TYR A 160 4.08 -8.14 8.21
N ALA A 161 4.39 -8.83 9.31
CA ALA A 161 5.53 -8.50 10.16
C ALA A 161 6.86 -8.63 9.40
N GLU A 162 7.06 -9.72 8.66
CA GLU A 162 8.26 -9.98 7.87
C GLU A 162 8.48 -8.90 6.79
N PHE A 163 7.46 -8.59 6.00
CA PHE A 163 7.57 -7.58 4.94
C PHE A 163 7.80 -6.18 5.51
N ARG A 164 7.10 -5.82 6.60
CA ARG A 164 7.30 -4.53 7.27
C ARG A 164 8.73 -4.39 7.77
N GLU A 165 9.24 -5.38 8.50
CA GLU A 165 10.61 -5.39 9.03
C GLU A 165 11.64 -5.30 7.90
N THR A 166 11.49 -6.12 6.86
CA THR A 166 12.40 -6.12 5.70
C THR A 166 12.45 -4.75 5.01
N MET A 167 11.31 -4.07 4.90
CA MET A 167 11.26 -2.72 4.34
C MET A 167 11.87 -1.67 5.26
N GLU A 168 11.57 -1.72 6.56
CA GLU A 168 12.11 -0.79 7.56
C GLU A 168 13.63 -0.91 7.71
N ASN A 169 14.19 -2.11 7.53
CA ASN A 169 15.64 -2.37 7.50
C ASN A 169 16.28 -2.06 6.13
N LEU A 170 15.46 -1.74 5.13
CA LEU A 170 15.87 -1.53 3.73
C LEU A 170 16.52 -2.76 3.09
N ASP A 171 16.24 -3.96 3.58
CA ASP A 171 16.93 -5.20 3.19
C ASP A 171 16.54 -5.70 1.77
N PHE A 172 15.40 -5.25 1.26
CA PHE A 172 14.90 -5.60 -0.08
C PHE A 172 15.73 -5.00 -1.23
N THR A 173 16.58 -4.01 -0.95
CA THR A 173 17.27 -3.22 -1.99
C THR A 173 18.73 -3.65 -2.11
N PRO A 174 19.15 -4.34 -3.20
CA PRO A 174 20.56 -4.52 -3.51
C PRO A 174 21.24 -3.16 -3.57
N ASN A 175 22.49 -3.06 -3.10
CA ASN A 175 23.28 -1.86 -3.31
C ASN A 175 23.41 -1.64 -4.83
N CYS A 176 22.72 -0.65 -5.40
CA CYS A 176 22.83 -0.30 -6.83
C CYS A 176 24.23 0.25 -7.19
N ARG A 177 25.14 0.39 -6.22
CA ARG A 177 26.57 0.56 -6.50
C ARG A 177 27.18 -0.83 -6.70
N GLY A 178 27.53 -1.15 -7.95
CA GLY A 178 28.39 -2.30 -8.24
C GLY A 178 29.62 -2.25 -7.32
N SER A 179 29.87 -3.36 -6.62
CA SER A 179 31.07 -3.53 -5.81
C SER A 179 32.29 -3.30 -6.71
N ARG A 180 32.89 -2.11 -6.64
CA ARG A 180 34.27 -1.97 -7.11
C ARG A 180 35.13 -2.67 -6.07
N SER A 181 35.33 -3.97 -6.28
CA SER A 181 36.47 -4.68 -5.71
C SER A 181 37.70 -3.84 -5.99
N ARG A 182 38.41 -3.47 -4.93
CA ARG A 182 39.83 -3.10 -5.07
C ARG A 182 40.63 -4.34 -5.43
#